data_AF-A0A4R1KE45-F1
#
_entry.id   AF-A0A4R1KE45-F1
#
_cell.length_a   1.000
_cell.length_b   1.000
_cell.length_c   1.000
_cell.angle_alpha   90.00
_cell.angle_beta   90.00
_cell.angle_gamma   90.00
#
_symmetry.space_group_name_H-M   'P 1'
#
loop_
_entity.id
_entity.type
_entity.pdbx_description
1 polymer ?
#
loop_
_entity_poly.entity_id
_entity_poly.type
_entity_poly.pdbx_seq_one_letter_code
_entity_poly.pdbx_strand_id
1 'polypeptide(L)'
;MRFLITMAILLTALSAFADIYDDLGNTALKNGADKALAAKLTERTRAYGFSGEDAAAIQNALNTSTGMAATKVSEKVLEGVAKKVPARAVTNAALKVRARYETAAAVAKQAGLKGKAAQTAADISADALAAGGQESSLMTTAGYIAKEQEKEKYAVAALSLYRDMLRYGVTEKRAADVATRSVQKLSADQIGEYRNHFMQNADTGNCNTMAESMHQHMEKGGSVSGMSSGGHGMSGEHGTGGGSTGGGHGGGSGGGSGGGSGGGSGGGSGGGSGGGSGGGSGGGSGGGHGGGGGGHGGRSQ
;
A
#
# COMPACT_ATOMS: atom_id res chain seq x y z
N MET A 1 44.68 -20.63 34.59
CA MET A 1 44.31 -21.19 33.26
C MET A 1 42.82 -21.04 32.94
N ARG A 2 41.89 -21.52 33.78
CA ARG A 2 40.43 -21.37 33.51
C ARG A 2 39.97 -19.90 33.35
N PHE A 3 40.46 -18.97 34.17
CA PHE A 3 40.15 -17.53 34.06
C PHE A 3 40.65 -16.85 32.76
N LEU A 4 41.78 -17.28 32.22
CA LEU A 4 42.34 -16.75 30.97
C LEU A 4 41.57 -17.27 29.75
N ILE A 5 41.08 -18.51 29.82
CA ILE A 5 40.28 -19.12 28.74
C ILE A 5 38.88 -18.49 28.70
N THR A 6 38.22 -18.27 29.84
CA THR A 6 36.93 -17.55 29.86
C THR A 6 37.06 -16.11 29.40
N MET A 7 38.12 -15.40 29.78
CA MET A 7 38.34 -14.01 29.32
C MET A 7 38.64 -13.93 27.81
N ALA A 8 39.39 -14.89 27.25
CA ALA A 8 39.66 -14.96 25.82
C ALA A 8 38.39 -15.28 25.01
N ILE A 9 37.54 -16.21 25.47
CA ILE A 9 36.26 -16.53 24.82
C ILE A 9 35.31 -15.31 24.87
N LEU A 10 35.27 -14.60 26.00
CA LEU A 10 34.49 -13.38 26.16
C LEU A 10 34.97 -12.27 25.21
N LEU A 11 36.29 -12.11 25.04
CA LEU A 11 36.88 -11.13 24.13
C LEU A 11 36.56 -11.44 22.65
N THR A 12 36.67 -12.71 22.24
CA THR A 12 36.34 -13.14 20.87
C THR A 12 34.84 -13.05 20.56
N ALA A 13 33.98 -13.31 21.55
CA ALA A 13 32.54 -13.12 21.38
C ALA A 13 32.19 -11.63 21.26
N LEU A 14 32.88 -10.75 21.99
CA LEU A 14 32.69 -9.30 21.91
C LEU A 14 33.13 -8.73 20.55
N SER A 15 34.24 -9.20 19.98
CA SER A 15 34.72 -8.73 18.67
C SER A 15 33.81 -9.18 17.53
N ALA A 16 33.38 -10.44 17.52
CA ALA A 16 32.45 -10.94 16.49
C ALA A 16 31.07 -10.25 16.56
N PHE A 17 30.64 -9.81 17.74
CA PHE A 17 29.43 -8.99 17.90
C PHE A 17 29.61 -7.54 17.47
N ALA A 18 30.80 -6.96 17.57
CA ALA A 18 31.05 -5.60 17.07
C ALA A 18 30.95 -5.55 15.52
N ASP A 19 31.49 -6.58 14.87
CA ASP A 19 31.56 -6.72 13.41
C ASP A 19 30.18 -6.75 12.74
N ILE A 20 29.20 -7.46 13.33
CA ILE A 20 27.88 -7.63 12.69
C ILE A 20 27.10 -6.30 12.55
N TYR A 21 27.34 -5.35 13.45
CA TYR A 21 26.69 -4.04 13.40
C TYR A 21 27.34 -3.11 12.39
N ASP A 22 28.67 -3.10 12.31
CA ASP A 22 29.37 -2.29 11.32
C ASP A 22 29.06 -2.79 9.90
N ASP A 23 28.94 -4.11 9.75
CA ASP A 23 28.47 -4.74 8.52
C ASP A 23 27.03 -4.37 8.16
N LEU A 24 26.16 -4.12 9.14
CA LEU A 24 24.77 -3.72 8.90
C LEU A 24 24.69 -2.38 8.17
N GLY A 25 25.39 -1.36 8.68
CA GLY A 25 25.47 -0.04 8.05
C GLY A 25 26.13 -0.11 6.68
N ASN A 26 27.25 -0.84 6.57
CA ASN A 26 27.95 -1.03 5.31
C ASN A 26 27.06 -1.71 4.26
N THR A 27 26.28 -2.72 4.66
CA THR A 27 25.32 -3.41 3.79
C THR A 27 24.22 -2.47 3.33
N ALA A 28 23.64 -1.67 4.24
CA ALA A 28 22.62 -0.68 3.88
C ALA A 28 23.16 0.33 2.86
N LEU A 29 24.35 0.89 3.11
CA LEU A 29 25.00 1.87 2.24
C LEU A 29 25.30 1.28 0.85
N LYS A 30 25.89 0.09 0.81
CA LYS A 30 26.20 -0.63 -0.44
C LYS A 30 24.95 -0.84 -1.29
N ASN A 31 23.82 -1.11 -0.64
CA ASN A 31 22.56 -1.40 -1.31
C ASN A 31 21.68 -0.18 -1.56
N GLY A 32 22.19 1.04 -1.34
CA GLY A 32 21.56 2.28 -1.80
C GLY A 32 20.89 3.14 -0.74
N ALA A 33 21.01 2.79 0.55
CA ALA A 33 20.71 3.73 1.63
C ALA A 33 21.75 4.86 1.66
N ASP A 34 21.37 6.05 2.11
CA ASP A 34 22.34 7.14 2.26
C ASP A 34 23.26 6.91 3.47
N LYS A 35 24.41 7.59 3.46
CA LYS A 35 25.46 7.45 4.48
C LYS A 35 24.96 7.77 5.89
N ALA A 36 24.12 8.80 6.04
CA ALA A 36 23.63 9.20 7.35
C ALA A 36 22.63 8.17 7.89
N LEU A 37 21.77 7.63 7.03
CA LEU A 37 20.84 6.56 7.38
C LEU A 37 21.57 5.28 7.77
N ALA A 38 22.58 4.86 7.00
CA ALA A 38 23.40 3.69 7.29
C ALA A 38 24.16 3.79 8.62
N ALA A 39 24.74 4.97 8.91
CA ALA A 39 25.42 5.23 10.18
C ALA A 39 24.44 5.17 11.36
N LYS A 40 23.28 5.84 11.24
CA LYS A 40 22.23 5.80 12.26
C LYS A 40 21.73 4.39 12.51
N LEU A 41 21.53 3.61 11.44
CA LEU A 41 21.07 2.22 11.54
C LEU A 41 22.01 1.42 12.45
N THR A 42 23.31 1.49 12.19
CA THR A 42 24.36 0.83 12.98
C THR A 42 24.34 1.28 14.44
N GLU A 43 24.43 2.59 14.67
CA GLU A 43 24.49 3.17 16.02
C GLU A 43 23.27 2.78 16.85
N ARG A 44 22.08 2.94 16.28
CA ARG A 44 20.82 2.78 17.01
C ARG A 44 20.43 1.32 17.23
N THR A 45 20.70 0.42 16.27
CA THR A 45 20.45 -1.02 16.51
C THR A 45 21.40 -1.59 17.57
N ARG A 46 22.69 -1.18 17.55
CA ARG A 46 23.66 -1.56 18.57
C ARG A 46 23.25 -1.05 19.95
N ALA A 47 22.94 0.25 20.06
CA ALA A 47 22.54 0.87 21.33
C ALA A 47 21.24 0.29 21.89
N TYR A 48 20.33 -0.13 21.01
CA TYR A 48 19.08 -0.77 21.42
C TYR A 48 19.24 -2.22 21.90
N GLY A 49 20.38 -2.86 21.59
CA GLY A 49 20.69 -4.21 22.02
C GLY A 49 19.97 -5.29 21.22
N PHE A 50 19.95 -5.16 19.89
CA PHE A 50 19.49 -6.26 19.02
C PHE A 50 20.28 -7.54 19.32
N SER A 51 19.62 -8.70 19.22
CA SER A 51 20.36 -9.97 19.26
C SER A 51 21.21 -10.11 17.99
N GLY A 52 22.27 -10.92 18.05
CA GLY A 52 23.06 -11.22 16.85
C GLY A 52 22.21 -11.84 15.73
N GLU A 53 21.22 -12.67 16.10
CA GLU A 53 20.27 -13.26 15.16
C GLU A 53 19.37 -12.21 14.49
N ASP A 54 18.81 -11.27 15.26
CA ASP A 54 17.95 -10.22 14.71
C ASP A 54 18.76 -9.24 13.83
N ALA A 55 19.98 -8.89 14.24
CA ALA A 55 20.88 -8.08 13.43
C ALA A 55 21.25 -8.78 12.11
N ALA A 56 21.59 -10.08 12.15
CA ALA A 56 21.86 -10.89 10.97
C ALA A 56 20.65 -10.98 10.03
N ALA A 57 19.44 -11.11 10.57
CA ALA A 57 18.22 -11.16 9.78
C ALA A 57 17.95 -9.84 9.05
N ILE A 58 18.20 -8.69 9.69
CA ILE A 58 18.11 -7.38 9.04
C ILE A 58 19.21 -7.23 7.99
N GLN A 59 20.44 -7.65 8.28
CA GLN A 59 21.53 -7.62 7.32
C GLN A 59 21.21 -8.45 6.08
N ASN A 60 20.68 -9.65 6.25
CA ASN A 60 20.24 -10.49 5.14
C ASN A 60 19.10 -9.81 4.35
N ALA A 61 18.14 -9.18 5.04
CA ALA A 61 17.10 -8.40 4.39
C ALA A 61 17.69 -7.27 3.51
N LEU A 62 18.69 -6.56 4.02
CA LEU A 62 19.38 -5.51 3.28
C LEU A 62 20.23 -6.06 2.13
N ASN A 63 20.89 -7.20 2.29
CA ASN A 63 21.71 -7.84 1.25
C ASN A 63 20.91 -8.24 0.01
N THR A 64 19.64 -8.61 0.17
CA THR A 64 18.75 -8.93 -0.95
C THR A 64 17.98 -7.72 -1.47
N SER A 65 18.03 -6.61 -0.74
CA SER A 65 17.37 -5.36 -1.13
C SER A 65 18.28 -4.52 -2.03
N THR A 66 17.70 -3.73 -2.93
CA THR A 66 18.44 -2.69 -3.67
C THR A 66 17.66 -1.39 -3.70
N GLY A 67 18.40 -0.27 -3.75
CA GLY A 67 17.87 1.09 -3.82
C GLY A 67 16.83 1.36 -2.73
N MET A 68 15.60 1.65 -3.16
CA MET A 68 14.51 2.03 -2.29
C MET A 68 14.19 0.98 -1.21
N ALA A 69 14.23 -0.32 -1.53
CA ALA A 69 13.91 -1.35 -0.55
C ALA A 69 14.88 -1.32 0.64
N ALA A 70 16.19 -1.10 0.38
CA ALA A 70 17.20 -1.01 1.42
C ALA A 70 16.99 0.22 2.32
N THR A 71 16.65 1.36 1.72
CA THR A 71 16.28 2.58 2.45
C THR A 71 15.08 2.35 3.37
N LYS A 72 14.00 1.76 2.84
CA LYS A 72 12.75 1.55 3.59
C LYS A 72 12.89 0.52 4.70
N VAL A 73 13.68 -0.53 4.49
CA VAL A 73 14.06 -1.48 5.54
C VAL A 73 14.79 -0.75 6.67
N SER A 74 15.78 0.06 6.33
CA SER A 74 16.59 0.82 7.30
C SER A 74 15.71 1.80 8.11
N GLU A 75 14.85 2.56 7.43
CA GLU A 75 13.88 3.46 8.08
C GLU A 75 12.96 2.69 9.02
N LYS A 76 12.47 1.51 8.61
CA LYS A 76 11.57 0.71 9.44
C LYS A 76 12.22 0.24 10.72
N VAL A 77 13.49 -0.16 10.64
CA VAL A 77 14.26 -0.58 11.81
C VAL A 77 14.44 0.58 12.77
N LEU A 78 14.84 1.75 12.26
CA LEU A 78 15.03 2.95 13.07
C LEU A 78 13.74 3.45 13.71
N GLU A 79 12.62 3.39 12.98
CA GLU A 79 11.29 3.72 13.52
C GLU A 79 10.93 2.79 14.69
N GLY A 80 11.17 1.49 14.54
CA GLY A 80 10.93 0.50 15.58
C GLY A 80 11.77 0.73 16.83
N VAL A 81 13.07 0.99 16.65
CA VAL A 81 14.01 1.34 17.73
C VAL A 81 13.55 2.61 18.46
N ALA A 82 13.20 3.67 17.72
CA ALA A 82 12.73 4.92 18.30
C ALA A 82 11.45 4.75 19.13
N LYS A 83 10.55 3.87 18.67
CA LYS A 83 9.30 3.53 19.37
C LYS A 83 9.45 2.47 20.46
N LYS A 84 10.67 2.00 20.73
CA LYS A 84 10.97 0.93 21.69
C LYS A 84 10.16 -0.36 21.44
N VAL A 85 9.97 -0.69 20.17
CA VAL A 85 9.32 -1.94 19.76
C VAL A 85 10.30 -3.11 19.97
N PRO A 86 9.85 -4.29 20.44
CA PRO A 86 10.74 -5.44 20.61
C PRO A 86 11.52 -5.78 19.32
N ALA A 87 12.82 -6.05 19.43
CA ALA A 87 13.71 -6.25 18.28
C ALA A 87 13.16 -7.26 17.27
N ARG A 88 12.68 -8.42 17.73
CA ARG A 88 12.07 -9.44 16.88
C ARG A 88 10.86 -8.93 16.08
N ALA A 89 10.02 -8.09 16.68
CA ALA A 89 8.88 -7.48 15.98
C ALA A 89 9.33 -6.45 14.95
N VAL A 90 10.39 -5.69 15.24
CA VAL A 90 11.04 -4.78 14.29
C VAL A 90 11.60 -5.56 13.10
N THR A 91 12.32 -6.66 13.34
CA THR A 91 12.87 -7.54 12.30
C THR A 91 11.78 -8.08 11.38
N ASN A 92 10.70 -8.62 11.96
CA ASN A 92 9.56 -9.12 11.18
C ASN A 92 8.91 -8.01 10.34
N ALA A 93 8.78 -6.80 10.90
CA ALA A 93 8.25 -5.65 10.16
C ALA A 93 9.18 -5.23 9.02
N ALA A 94 10.49 -5.23 9.24
CA ALA A 94 11.49 -4.91 8.24
C ALA A 94 11.46 -5.90 7.07
N LEU A 95 11.33 -7.21 7.32
CA LEU A 95 11.18 -8.23 6.28
C LEU A 95 9.89 -8.03 5.45
N LYS A 96 8.78 -7.67 6.10
CA LYS A 96 7.52 -7.33 5.40
C LYS A 96 7.64 -6.04 4.58
N VAL A 97 8.41 -5.05 5.05
CA VAL A 97 8.69 -3.82 4.30
C VAL A 97 9.54 -4.14 3.07
N ARG A 98 10.61 -4.94 3.22
CA ARG A 98 11.44 -5.39 2.11
C ARG A 98 10.59 -5.99 0.99
N ALA A 99 9.82 -7.04 1.30
CA ALA A 99 9.04 -7.76 0.30
C ALA A 99 8.07 -6.82 -0.45
N ARG A 100 7.39 -5.92 0.27
CA ARG A 100 6.49 -4.92 -0.35
C ARG A 100 7.22 -3.99 -1.30
N TYR A 101 8.39 -3.48 -0.91
CA TYR A 101 9.14 -2.53 -1.75
C TYR A 101 9.90 -3.19 -2.91
N GLU A 102 10.26 -4.48 -2.80
CA GLU A 102 10.75 -5.26 -3.94
C GLU A 102 9.66 -5.40 -5.02
N THR A 103 8.46 -5.84 -4.63
CA THR A 103 7.30 -5.89 -5.54
C THR A 103 6.97 -4.51 -6.10
N ALA A 104 6.93 -3.47 -5.26
CA ALA A 104 6.60 -2.12 -5.70
C ALA A 104 7.63 -1.52 -6.67
N ALA A 105 8.92 -1.80 -6.47
CA ALA A 105 9.96 -1.42 -7.41
C ALA A 105 9.80 -2.14 -8.76
N ALA A 106 9.39 -3.41 -8.74
CA ALA A 106 9.10 -4.17 -9.95
C ALA A 106 7.88 -3.60 -10.70
N VAL A 107 6.84 -3.14 -9.99
CA VAL A 107 5.70 -2.41 -10.58
C VAL A 107 6.16 -1.11 -11.26
N ALA A 108 6.99 -0.30 -10.59
CA ALA A 108 7.53 0.92 -11.18
C ALA A 108 8.38 0.65 -12.43
N LYS A 109 9.17 -0.44 -12.41
CA LYS A 109 9.95 -0.91 -13.56
C LYS A 109 9.03 -1.38 -14.70
N GLN A 110 7.97 -2.12 -14.38
CA GLN A 110 6.97 -2.59 -15.35
C GLN A 110 6.28 -1.42 -16.05
N ALA A 111 5.98 -0.34 -15.33
CA ALA A 111 5.44 0.91 -15.88
C ALA A 111 6.48 1.72 -16.70
N GLY A 112 7.74 1.26 -16.77
CA GLY A 112 8.82 1.93 -17.51
C GLY A 112 9.26 3.26 -16.88
N LEU A 113 9.06 3.43 -15.57
CA LEU A 113 9.39 4.66 -14.85
C LEU A 113 10.85 4.67 -14.41
N LYS A 114 11.40 5.87 -14.19
CA LYS A 114 12.78 6.08 -13.70
C LYS A 114 12.82 7.21 -12.68
N GLY A 115 13.94 7.32 -11.96
CA GLY A 115 14.21 8.43 -11.04
C GLY A 115 13.10 8.64 -10.01
N LYS A 116 12.72 9.90 -9.80
CA LYS A 116 11.70 10.29 -8.82
C LYS A 116 10.32 9.70 -9.12
N ALA A 117 9.93 9.59 -10.41
CA ALA A 117 8.64 9.02 -10.78
C ALA A 117 8.56 7.53 -10.41
N ALA A 118 9.65 6.76 -10.63
CA ALA A 118 9.70 5.37 -10.18
C ALA A 118 9.59 5.24 -8.66
N GLN A 119 10.25 6.15 -7.93
CA GLN A 119 10.16 6.18 -6.47
C GLN A 119 8.73 6.45 -5.99
N THR A 120 8.07 7.47 -6.54
CA THR A 120 6.69 7.80 -6.18
C THR A 120 5.72 6.66 -6.51
N ALA A 121 5.84 6.02 -7.68
CA ALA A 121 5.00 4.88 -8.03
C ALA A 121 5.24 3.68 -7.11
N ALA A 122 6.49 3.42 -6.71
CA ALA A 122 6.82 2.37 -5.77
C ALA A 122 6.27 2.66 -4.36
N ASP A 123 6.39 3.90 -3.85
CA ASP A 123 5.78 4.27 -2.56
C ASP A 123 4.25 4.05 -2.57
N ILE A 124 3.56 4.51 -3.63
CA ILE A 124 2.11 4.32 -3.78
C ILE A 124 1.74 2.83 -3.86
N SER A 125 2.50 2.05 -4.61
CA SER A 125 2.27 0.60 -4.78
C SER A 125 2.52 -0.16 -3.48
N ALA A 126 3.57 0.18 -2.73
CA ALA A 126 3.86 -0.42 -1.43
C ALA A 126 2.75 -0.13 -0.42
N ASP A 127 2.17 1.06 -0.47
CA ASP A 127 0.98 1.44 0.29
C ASP A 127 -0.27 0.66 -0.13
N ALA A 128 -0.46 0.43 -1.43
CA ALA A 128 -1.57 -0.38 -1.94
C ALA A 128 -1.46 -1.83 -1.47
N LEU A 129 -0.26 -2.42 -1.54
CA LEU A 129 0.01 -3.76 -1.00
C LEU A 129 -0.27 -3.83 0.51
N ALA A 130 0.07 -2.76 1.25
CA ALA A 130 -0.24 -2.67 2.68
C ALA A 130 -1.76 -2.62 2.96
N ALA A 131 -2.53 -2.05 2.04
CA ALA A 131 -3.98 -1.95 2.10
C ALA A 131 -4.72 -3.20 1.57
N GLY A 132 -4.00 -4.28 1.25
CA GLY A 132 -4.59 -5.53 0.76
C GLY A 132 -4.61 -5.68 -0.77
N GLY A 133 -3.93 -4.79 -1.49
CA GLY A 133 -3.74 -4.92 -2.94
C GLY A 133 -2.86 -6.12 -3.31
N GLN A 134 -3.00 -6.59 -4.55
CA GLN A 134 -2.23 -7.72 -5.08
C GLN A 134 -1.19 -7.29 -6.11
N GLU A 135 -0.08 -8.01 -6.14
CA GLU A 135 1.01 -7.81 -7.11
C GLU A 135 0.51 -7.94 -8.55
N SER A 136 -0.28 -8.97 -8.87
CA SER A 136 -0.81 -9.21 -10.21
C SER A 136 -1.60 -8.03 -10.75
N SER A 137 -2.44 -7.41 -9.92
CA SER A 137 -3.28 -6.27 -10.28
C SER A 137 -2.46 -4.99 -10.50
N LEU A 138 -1.48 -4.74 -9.63
CA LEU A 138 -0.54 -3.63 -9.79
C LEU A 138 0.32 -3.79 -11.06
N MET A 139 0.83 -5.00 -11.32
CA MET A 139 1.61 -5.30 -12.52
C MET A 139 0.79 -5.15 -13.80
N THR A 140 -0.48 -5.59 -13.77
CA THR A 140 -1.41 -5.40 -14.90
C THR A 140 -1.63 -3.93 -15.18
N THR A 141 -1.97 -3.14 -14.15
CA THR A 141 -2.17 -1.69 -14.26
C THR A 141 -0.90 -1.01 -14.79
N ALA A 142 0.28 -1.36 -14.24
CA ALA A 142 1.57 -0.86 -14.70
C ALA A 142 1.87 -1.21 -16.17
N GLY A 143 1.47 -2.39 -16.64
CA GLY A 143 1.61 -2.79 -18.03
C GLY A 143 0.77 -1.95 -18.99
N TYR A 144 -0.38 -1.43 -18.56
CA TYR A 144 -1.14 -0.44 -19.33
C TYR A 144 -0.49 0.94 -19.27
N ILE A 145 -0.06 1.38 -18.08
CA ILE A 145 0.65 2.66 -17.91
C ILE A 145 1.88 2.74 -18.81
N ALA A 146 2.62 1.64 -18.97
CA ALA A 146 3.83 1.60 -19.80
C ALA A 146 3.60 1.95 -21.28
N LYS A 147 2.36 1.82 -21.77
CA LYS A 147 1.97 2.10 -23.16
C LYS A 147 1.62 3.58 -23.37
N GLU A 148 1.42 4.34 -22.30
CA GLU A 148 1.02 5.74 -22.35
C GLU A 148 2.23 6.67 -22.53
N GLN A 149 2.04 7.77 -23.29
CA GLN A 149 3.09 8.77 -23.47
C GLN A 149 3.41 9.50 -22.16
N GLU A 150 2.38 9.86 -21.37
CA GLU A 150 2.52 10.53 -20.08
C GLU A 150 2.50 9.53 -18.90
N LYS A 151 3.21 8.39 -19.04
CA LYS A 151 3.23 7.29 -18.06
C LYS A 151 3.46 7.73 -16.60
N GLU A 152 4.21 8.79 -16.35
CA GLU A 152 4.45 9.30 -15.00
C GLU A 152 3.17 9.85 -14.36
N LYS A 153 2.36 10.61 -15.11
CA LYS A 153 1.07 11.12 -14.64
C LYS A 153 0.08 9.97 -14.43
N TYR A 154 0.00 9.05 -15.39
CA TYR A 154 -0.86 7.87 -15.27
C TYR A 154 -0.51 7.01 -14.06
N ALA A 155 0.78 6.79 -13.79
CA ALA A 155 1.23 6.05 -12.63
C ALA A 155 0.73 6.68 -11.33
N VAL A 156 0.91 8.00 -11.16
CA VAL A 156 0.43 8.70 -9.97
C VAL A 156 -1.09 8.62 -9.85
N ALA A 157 -1.83 8.87 -10.93
CA ALA A 157 -3.28 8.91 -10.90
C ALA A 157 -3.90 7.52 -10.65
N ALA A 158 -3.55 6.52 -11.45
CA ALA A 158 -4.17 5.20 -11.41
C ALA A 158 -3.74 4.38 -10.18
N LEU A 159 -2.46 4.39 -9.83
CA LEU A 159 -1.99 3.65 -8.65
C LEU A 159 -2.52 4.28 -7.35
N SER A 160 -2.66 5.62 -7.31
CA SER A 160 -3.28 6.29 -6.15
C SER A 160 -4.76 5.96 -6.05
N LEU A 161 -5.49 5.92 -7.18
CA LEU A 161 -6.89 5.51 -7.21
C LEU A 161 -7.04 4.08 -6.67
N TYR A 162 -6.24 3.13 -7.16
CA TYR A 162 -6.22 1.75 -6.67
C TYR A 162 -5.96 1.66 -5.16
N ARG A 163 -4.87 2.32 -4.71
CA ARG A 163 -4.49 2.36 -3.28
C ARG A 163 -5.62 2.90 -2.41
N ASP A 164 -6.23 4.00 -2.83
CA ASP A 164 -7.24 4.68 -2.01
C ASP A 164 -8.53 3.87 -1.95
N MET A 165 -8.98 3.29 -3.07
CA MET A 165 -10.11 2.36 -3.06
C MET A 165 -9.92 1.22 -2.06
N LEU A 166 -8.74 0.59 -2.03
CA LEU A 166 -8.42 -0.46 -1.06
C LEU A 166 -8.49 0.05 0.39
N ARG A 167 -7.91 1.23 0.66
CA ARG A 167 -7.93 1.84 1.99
C ARG A 167 -9.35 2.13 2.50
N TYR A 168 -10.28 2.42 1.60
CA TYR A 168 -11.70 2.64 1.91
C TYR A 168 -12.54 1.35 1.82
N GLY A 169 -11.91 0.17 1.80
CA GLY A 169 -12.59 -1.11 1.89
C GLY A 169 -13.25 -1.58 0.59
N VAL A 170 -12.90 -0.97 -0.55
CA VAL A 170 -13.25 -1.56 -1.86
C VAL A 170 -12.49 -2.87 -2.01
N THR A 171 -13.19 -3.91 -2.47
CA THR A 171 -12.60 -5.21 -2.73
C THR A 171 -11.45 -5.10 -3.75
N GLU A 172 -10.42 -5.90 -3.55
CA GLU A 172 -9.21 -5.88 -4.37
C GLU A 172 -9.52 -5.98 -5.88
N LYS A 173 -10.34 -6.96 -6.24
CA LYS A 173 -10.77 -7.18 -7.63
C LYS A 173 -11.44 -5.94 -8.22
N ARG A 174 -12.36 -5.31 -7.50
CA ARG A 174 -13.09 -4.13 -7.98
C ARG A 174 -12.17 -2.93 -8.13
N ALA A 175 -11.29 -2.70 -7.14
CA ALA A 175 -10.31 -1.62 -7.21
C ALA A 175 -9.38 -1.82 -8.42
N ALA A 176 -8.96 -3.06 -8.68
CA ALA A 176 -8.09 -3.41 -9.80
C ALA A 176 -8.78 -3.18 -11.15
N ASP A 177 -10.04 -3.60 -11.27
CA ASP A 177 -10.86 -3.41 -12.47
C ASP A 177 -11.03 -1.91 -12.79
N VAL A 178 -11.32 -1.08 -11.78
CA VAL A 178 -11.45 0.37 -11.96
C VAL A 178 -10.11 1.00 -12.37
N ALA A 179 -9.03 0.74 -11.63
CA ALA A 179 -7.73 1.35 -11.91
C ALA A 179 -7.14 0.93 -13.27
N THR A 180 -7.29 -0.34 -13.63
CA THR A 180 -6.84 -0.84 -14.93
C THR A 180 -7.67 -0.21 -16.05
N ARG A 181 -8.99 -0.17 -15.90
CA ARG A 181 -9.88 0.37 -16.92
C ARG A 181 -9.72 1.87 -17.10
N SER A 182 -9.44 2.60 -16.02
CA SER A 182 -9.26 4.04 -16.07
C SER A 182 -8.05 4.41 -16.93
N VAL A 183 -6.94 3.66 -16.85
CA VAL A 183 -5.76 3.87 -17.72
C VAL A 183 -6.11 3.62 -19.20
N GLN A 184 -6.98 2.66 -19.50
CA GLN A 184 -7.33 2.32 -20.89
C GLN A 184 -8.28 3.31 -21.57
N LYS A 185 -9.03 4.09 -20.78
CA LYS A 185 -10.20 4.83 -21.28
C LYS A 185 -10.15 6.32 -21.04
N LEU A 186 -9.38 6.76 -20.06
CA LEU A 186 -9.38 8.13 -19.57
C LEU A 186 -7.99 8.74 -19.66
N SER A 187 -7.90 10.06 -19.74
CA SER A 187 -6.65 10.77 -19.52
C SER A 187 -6.24 10.69 -18.04
N ALA A 188 -4.95 10.89 -17.74
CA ALA A 188 -4.47 10.90 -16.36
C ALA A 188 -5.20 11.95 -15.47
N ASP A 189 -5.55 13.10 -16.03
CA ASP A 189 -6.30 14.15 -15.30
C ASP A 189 -7.72 13.69 -14.96
N GLN A 190 -8.42 13.05 -15.90
CA GLN A 190 -9.73 12.45 -15.66
C GLN A 190 -9.67 11.35 -14.59
N ILE A 191 -8.63 10.51 -14.59
CA ILE A 191 -8.43 9.52 -13.51
C ILE A 191 -8.30 10.24 -12.15
N GLY A 192 -7.58 11.36 -12.11
CA GLY A 192 -7.46 12.22 -10.94
C GLY A 192 -8.81 12.78 -10.46
N GLU A 193 -9.68 13.19 -11.39
CA GLU A 193 -11.04 13.64 -11.09
C GLU A 193 -11.89 12.53 -10.49
N TYR A 194 -11.89 11.34 -11.10
CA TYR A 194 -12.59 10.16 -10.56
C TYR A 194 -12.09 9.80 -9.17
N ARG A 195 -10.77 9.87 -8.94
CA ARG A 195 -10.19 9.68 -7.61
C ARG A 195 -10.70 10.71 -6.61
N ASN A 196 -10.70 11.99 -6.96
CA ASN A 196 -11.18 13.04 -6.07
C ASN A 196 -12.66 12.87 -5.74
N HIS A 197 -13.48 12.53 -6.75
CA HIS A 197 -14.90 12.22 -6.54
C HIS A 197 -15.09 11.02 -5.61
N PHE A 198 -14.34 9.93 -5.80
CA PHE A 198 -14.38 8.79 -4.89
C PHE A 198 -14.06 9.21 -3.46
N MET A 199 -12.94 9.91 -3.26
CA MET A 199 -12.50 10.36 -1.94
C MET A 199 -13.49 11.30 -1.23
N GLN A 200 -14.20 12.15 -1.98
CA GLN A 200 -15.21 13.06 -1.42
C GLN A 200 -16.48 12.34 -0.96
N ASN A 201 -16.76 11.15 -1.51
CA ASN A 201 -18.00 10.42 -1.23
C ASN A 201 -17.76 9.09 -0.49
N ALA A 202 -16.52 8.68 -0.29
CA ALA A 202 -16.18 7.42 0.36
C ALA A 202 -16.71 7.31 1.81
N ASP A 203 -16.90 8.45 2.48
CA ASP A 203 -17.44 8.51 3.85
C ASP A 203 -18.97 8.46 3.92
N THR A 204 -19.69 8.58 2.80
CA THR A 204 -21.16 8.76 2.78
C THR A 204 -21.93 7.56 2.23
N GLY A 205 -21.26 6.46 1.85
CA GLY A 205 -21.95 5.29 1.29
C GLY A 205 -21.10 4.03 1.15
N ASN A 206 -21.66 3.02 0.47
CA ASN A 206 -20.94 1.77 0.20
C ASN A 206 -19.92 1.99 -0.93
N CYS A 207 -18.63 2.03 -0.56
CA CYS A 207 -17.52 2.25 -1.48
C CYS A 207 -17.45 1.20 -2.60
N ASN A 208 -17.89 -0.04 -2.39
CA ASN A 208 -17.90 -1.06 -3.46
C ASN A 208 -18.96 -0.75 -4.52
N THR A 209 -20.14 -0.29 -4.12
CA THR A 209 -21.19 0.13 -5.07
C THR A 209 -20.76 1.36 -5.86
N MET A 210 -20.04 2.29 -5.22
CA MET A 210 -19.48 3.47 -5.89
C MET A 210 -18.38 3.11 -6.86
N ALA A 211 -17.44 2.25 -6.46
CA ALA A 211 -16.41 1.76 -7.37
C ALA A 211 -17.03 1.04 -8.58
N GLU A 212 -18.14 0.33 -8.39
CA GLU A 212 -18.87 -0.30 -9.48
C GLU A 212 -19.56 0.71 -10.40
N SER A 213 -20.22 1.73 -9.87
CA SER A 213 -20.83 2.77 -10.69
C SER A 213 -19.77 3.53 -11.50
N MET A 214 -18.60 3.80 -10.91
CA MET A 214 -17.43 4.34 -11.61
C MET A 214 -17.01 3.44 -12.77
N HIS A 215 -16.83 2.14 -12.53
CA HIS A 215 -16.43 1.19 -13.58
C HIS A 215 -17.42 1.20 -14.76
N GLN A 216 -18.71 1.10 -14.48
CA GLN A 216 -19.77 1.12 -15.50
C GLN A 216 -19.85 2.46 -16.24
N HIS A 217 -19.56 3.56 -15.56
CA HIS A 217 -19.55 4.89 -16.18
C HIS A 217 -18.37 5.05 -17.15
N MET A 218 -17.20 4.49 -16.79
CA MET A 218 -16.03 4.43 -17.67
C MET A 218 -16.29 3.55 -18.91
N GLU A 219 -17.01 2.43 -18.77
CA GLU A 219 -17.40 1.60 -19.91
C GLU A 219 -18.24 2.37 -20.95
N LYS A 220 -19.09 3.26 -20.47
CA LYS A 220 -19.97 4.09 -21.31
C LYS A 220 -19.28 5.35 -21.85
N GLY A 221 -18.01 5.57 -21.53
CA GLY A 221 -17.23 6.73 -21.97
C GLY A 221 -17.65 8.05 -21.32
N GLY A 222 -18.29 8.01 -20.15
CA GLY A 222 -18.73 9.23 -19.47
C GLY A 222 -17.62 9.89 -18.62
N SER A 223 -17.71 11.22 -18.45
CA SER A 223 -16.85 12.00 -17.53
C SER A 223 -17.38 12.05 -16.11
N VAL A 224 -16.56 12.39 -15.11
CA VAL A 224 -17.01 12.48 -13.72
C VAL A 224 -18.24 13.38 -13.54
N SER A 225 -18.40 14.41 -14.37
CA SER A 225 -19.54 15.34 -14.32
C SER A 225 -20.88 14.68 -14.65
N GLY A 226 -20.88 13.54 -15.34
CA GLY A 226 -22.08 12.72 -15.61
C GLY A 226 -22.46 11.81 -14.44
N MET A 227 -21.55 11.59 -13.48
CA MET A 227 -21.88 10.91 -12.23
C MET A 227 -22.54 11.91 -11.29
N SER A 228 -23.87 11.88 -11.25
CA SER A 228 -24.62 12.66 -10.27
C SER A 228 -24.15 12.28 -8.85
N SER A 229 -23.85 13.29 -8.03
CA SER A 229 -23.55 13.15 -6.60
C SER A 229 -24.78 12.74 -5.76
N GLY A 230 -25.88 12.41 -6.42
CA GLY A 230 -27.13 11.99 -5.81
C GLY A 230 -27.05 10.58 -5.24
N GLY A 231 -26.58 10.47 -4.00
CA GLY A 231 -26.98 9.36 -3.14
C GLY A 231 -28.47 9.46 -2.83
N HIS A 232 -29.34 8.90 -3.70
CA HIS A 232 -30.70 8.50 -3.34
C HIS A 232 -31.19 7.38 -4.28
N GLY A 233 -31.56 6.23 -3.67
CA GLY A 233 -32.55 5.32 -4.25
C GLY A 233 -32.03 4.11 -5.03
N MET A 234 -31.58 3.07 -4.33
CA MET A 234 -31.93 1.72 -4.75
C MET A 234 -33.34 1.42 -4.20
N SER A 235 -34.36 1.84 -4.94
CA SER A 235 -35.66 1.18 -4.95
C SER A 235 -35.92 0.80 -6.40
N GLY A 236 -35.94 -0.51 -6.63
CA GLY A 236 -35.99 -1.10 -7.96
C GLY A 236 -37.21 -0.70 -8.76
N GLU A 237 -37.15 -0.91 -10.07
CA GLU A 237 -38.32 -1.28 -10.85
C GLU A 237 -37.83 -1.99 -12.11
N HIS A 238 -38.28 -3.23 -12.28
CA HIS A 238 -38.29 -3.91 -13.56
C HIS A 238 -39.27 -3.16 -14.47
N GLY A 239 -38.85 -2.69 -15.65
CA GLY A 239 -39.76 -2.02 -16.58
C GLY A 239 -39.16 -1.81 -17.96
N THR A 240 -39.68 -2.56 -18.92
CA THR A 240 -39.37 -2.58 -20.35
C THR A 240 -39.90 -1.36 -21.12
N GLY A 241 -39.25 -1.00 -22.24
CA GLY A 241 -39.75 -0.09 -23.29
C GLY A 241 -39.22 1.34 -23.13
N GLY A 242 -38.77 2.09 -24.15
CA GLY A 242 -38.97 2.01 -25.59
C GLY A 242 -39.29 3.44 -26.08
N GLY A 243 -38.38 4.05 -26.84
CA GLY A 243 -38.70 5.12 -27.80
C GLY A 243 -38.85 6.58 -27.30
N SER A 244 -38.18 7.45 -28.06
CA SER A 244 -38.62 8.80 -28.49
C SER A 244 -38.30 10.04 -27.63
N THR A 245 -37.37 10.82 -28.19
CA THR A 245 -37.36 12.28 -28.37
C THR A 245 -38.38 13.14 -27.60
N GLY A 246 -37.88 14.16 -26.91
CA GLY A 246 -38.69 15.31 -26.47
C GLY A 246 -37.85 16.36 -25.77
N GLY A 247 -37.65 17.50 -26.42
CA GLY A 247 -37.01 18.67 -25.82
C GLY A 247 -37.85 19.28 -24.69
N GLY A 248 -37.16 19.91 -23.75
CA GLY A 248 -37.78 20.69 -22.68
C GLY A 248 -36.81 21.76 -22.18
N HIS A 249 -37.03 22.99 -22.59
CA HIS A 249 -36.46 24.18 -21.97
C HIS A 249 -37.19 24.49 -20.65
N GLY A 250 -36.45 25.08 -19.70
CA GLY A 250 -36.93 25.64 -18.43
C GLY A 250 -35.88 25.33 -17.35
N GLY A 251 -35.07 26.26 -16.82
CA GLY A 251 -35.37 27.64 -16.45
C GLY A 251 -35.52 27.67 -14.93
N GLY A 252 -34.56 28.26 -14.20
CA GLY A 252 -34.69 28.39 -12.74
C GLY A 252 -33.39 28.66 -11.99
N SER A 253 -33.08 29.95 -11.85
CA SER A 253 -31.96 30.60 -11.17
C SER A 253 -31.72 30.25 -9.69
N GLY A 254 -30.45 30.44 -9.28
CA GLY A 254 -29.99 30.71 -7.90
C GLY A 254 -28.48 30.43 -7.85
N GLY A 255 -27.56 31.38 -7.88
CA GLY A 255 -27.50 32.65 -7.15
C GLY A 255 -26.50 32.48 -5.99
N GLY A 256 -25.24 32.92 -6.16
CA GLY A 256 -24.21 32.75 -5.13
C GLY A 256 -22.81 33.21 -5.54
N SER A 257 -22.66 34.52 -5.72
CA SER A 257 -21.49 35.40 -5.59
C SER A 257 -20.06 34.83 -5.49
N GLY A 258 -19.20 35.36 -6.36
CA GLY A 258 -17.74 35.22 -6.27
C GLY A 258 -17.09 36.10 -5.19
N GLY A 259 -15.81 35.79 -4.95
CA GLY A 259 -14.85 36.58 -4.17
C GLY A 259 -13.45 35.96 -4.32
N GLY A 260 -12.45 36.78 -4.65
CA GLY A 260 -11.05 36.42 -5.00
C GLY A 260 -10.28 35.62 -3.95
N SER A 261 -9.02 35.20 -4.15
CA SER A 261 -7.86 35.90 -4.74
C SER A 261 -6.81 34.83 -5.14
N GLY A 262 -5.93 35.04 -6.11
CA GLY A 262 -4.62 35.67 -5.89
C GLY A 262 -3.62 34.70 -5.22
N GLY A 263 -2.62 34.24 -5.99
CA GLY A 263 -1.70 33.15 -5.62
C GLY A 263 -0.69 33.44 -4.50
N GLY A 264 0.04 32.38 -4.12
CA GLY A 264 1.17 32.42 -3.20
C GLY A 264 1.77 31.03 -2.98
N SER A 265 3.02 30.86 -3.38
CA SER A 265 3.88 29.69 -3.17
C SER A 265 4.16 29.40 -1.68
N GLY A 266 4.47 28.14 -1.33
CA GLY A 266 5.17 27.83 -0.08
C GLY A 266 5.06 26.37 0.36
N GLY A 267 6.20 25.69 0.42
CA GLY A 267 6.30 24.31 0.91
C GLY A 267 6.06 24.16 2.42
N GLY A 268 5.81 22.92 2.84
CA GLY A 268 5.69 22.56 4.25
C GLY A 268 5.42 21.07 4.42
N SER A 269 6.29 20.41 5.18
CA SER A 269 6.38 18.98 5.42
C SER A 269 5.10 18.36 6.01
N GLY A 270 4.60 17.28 5.40
CA GLY A 270 3.51 16.47 5.95
C GLY A 270 4.04 15.30 6.78
N GLY A 271 4.21 15.51 8.08
CA GLY A 271 4.31 14.43 9.07
C GLY A 271 2.91 13.87 9.34
N GLY A 272 2.67 12.62 8.92
CA GLY A 272 1.42 11.89 9.18
C GLY A 272 1.61 10.86 10.29
N SER A 273 1.23 11.24 11.50
CA SER A 273 1.04 10.34 12.64
C SER A 273 -0.32 9.63 12.53
N GLY A 274 -0.31 8.31 12.62
CA GLY A 274 -1.47 7.45 12.88
C GLY A 274 -0.96 6.02 13.04
N GLY A 275 -1.05 5.33 14.18
CA GLY A 275 -2.16 5.28 15.13
C GLY A 275 -2.95 4.01 14.82
N GLY A 276 -2.53 2.88 15.39
CA GLY A 276 -3.14 1.57 15.11
C GLY A 276 -2.50 0.45 15.94
N SER A 277 -2.81 0.44 17.23
CA SER A 277 -2.53 -0.68 18.13
C SER A 277 -3.50 -1.82 17.80
N GLY A 278 -3.00 -2.88 17.17
CA GLY A 278 -3.74 -4.13 16.97
C GLY A 278 -3.15 -5.23 17.86
N GLY A 279 -3.66 -5.35 19.08
CA GLY A 279 -3.43 -6.51 19.93
C GLY A 279 -4.20 -7.73 19.42
N GLY A 280 -3.55 -8.89 19.44
CA GLY A 280 -4.15 -10.15 19.03
C GLY A 280 -3.30 -11.31 19.52
N SER A 281 -3.43 -11.63 20.80
CA SER A 281 -2.88 -12.84 21.41
C SER A 281 -3.71 -14.04 20.96
N GLY A 282 -3.27 -14.73 19.91
CA GLY A 282 -3.80 -16.04 19.53
C GLY A 282 -3.07 -17.15 20.29
N GLY A 283 -3.62 -17.55 21.44
CA GLY A 283 -3.21 -18.76 22.17
C GLY A 283 -4.20 -19.88 21.88
N GLY A 284 -3.76 -20.91 21.16
CA GLY A 284 -4.53 -22.13 20.94
C GLY A 284 -4.30 -23.19 22.02
N SER A 285 -5.28 -24.06 22.20
CA SER A 285 -5.26 -25.44 22.72
C SER A 285 -6.72 -25.93 22.58
N GLY A 286 -7.11 -27.04 21.96
CA GLY A 286 -6.43 -28.29 21.67
C GLY A 286 -7.23 -29.44 22.34
N GLY A 287 -7.81 -30.34 21.55
CA GLY A 287 -8.09 -31.73 21.96
C GLY A 287 -9.57 -32.14 22.10
N GLY A 288 -9.97 -33.19 21.38
CA GLY A 288 -11.15 -33.99 21.69
C GLY A 288 -11.76 -34.75 20.51
N HIS A 289 -11.14 -35.86 20.10
CA HIS A 289 -11.74 -36.84 19.19
C HIS A 289 -12.78 -37.74 19.89
N GLY A 290 -13.80 -38.14 19.13
CA GLY A 290 -14.71 -39.26 19.40
C GLY A 290 -15.96 -39.10 18.50
N GLY A 291 -16.38 -40.00 17.61
CA GLY A 291 -16.14 -41.44 17.49
C GLY A 291 -17.50 -42.16 17.54
N GLY A 292 -17.89 -42.84 16.46
CA GLY A 292 -19.10 -43.70 16.34
C GLY A 292 -20.30 -42.95 15.74
N GLY A 293 -20.99 -43.39 14.70
CA GLY A 293 -21.37 -44.74 14.27
C GLY A 293 -22.87 -44.62 13.91
N GLY A 294 -23.26 -44.70 12.64
CA GLY A 294 -23.86 -45.90 12.07
C GLY A 294 -25.39 -45.89 12.22
N GLY A 295 -26.14 -45.86 11.10
CA GLY A 295 -27.60 -45.96 11.15
C GLY A 295 -28.31 -45.69 9.82
N HIS A 296 -28.18 -46.61 8.86
CA HIS A 296 -29.12 -46.76 7.75
C HIS A 296 -30.39 -47.47 8.22
N GLY A 297 -31.54 -47.11 7.64
CA GLY A 297 -32.66 -48.04 7.45
C GLY A 297 -33.98 -47.61 8.07
N GLY A 298 -34.99 -47.40 7.21
CA GLY A 298 -36.37 -47.22 7.64
C GLY A 298 -37.32 -46.79 6.53
N ARG A 299 -37.56 -47.66 5.53
CA ARG A 299 -38.67 -47.52 4.57
C ARG A 299 -39.36 -48.87 4.36
N SER A 300 -40.46 -49.05 5.10
CA SER A 300 -41.58 -50.01 4.92
C SER A 300 -42.48 -49.76 6.13
N GLN A 301 -43.78 -49.49 6.04
CA GLN A 301 -44.80 -49.83 5.05
C GLN A 301 -45.66 -48.62 4.69
#